data_AF-A0AA49G8E6-F1
#
_entry.id   AF-A0AA49G8E6-F1
#
_cell.length_a   1.000
_cell.length_b   1.000
_cell.length_c   1.000
_cell.angle_alpha   90.00
_cell.angle_beta   90.00
_cell.angle_gamma   90.00
#
_symmetry.space_group_name_H-M   'P 1'
#
loop_
_entity.id
_entity.type
_entity.pdbx_description
1 polymer ?
#
loop_
_entity_poly.entity_id
_entity_poly.type
_entity_poly.pdbx_seq_one_letter_code
_entity_poly.pdbx_strand_id
1 'polypeptide(L)'
;KLMNIFITVRLRDIIKLHIANINLLHELDKELRTTLALEFTFIAFSITAELLGGLENTHLQLPYTILQIFMDCLAGQRLIDTSNDFEKSLYNCKWENFSVENRKTVLLMLRMSQKSLMLSAGGVAKLG
;
A
#
# COMPACT_ATOMS: atom_id res chain seq x y z
N LYS A 1 -9.99 -6.73 -34.93
CA LYS A 1 -9.48 -7.95 -34.24
C LYS A 1 -8.06 -7.77 -33.70
N LEU A 2 -7.07 -7.37 -34.51
CA LEU A 2 -5.67 -7.14 -34.07
C LEU A 2 -5.51 -6.16 -32.90
N MET A 3 -6.21 -5.01 -32.92
CA MET A 3 -6.19 -4.03 -31.82
C MET A 3 -6.61 -4.63 -30.47
N ASN A 4 -7.65 -5.48 -30.45
CA ASN A 4 -8.12 -6.10 -29.21
C ASN A 4 -7.12 -7.16 -28.71
N ILE A 5 -6.46 -7.89 -29.61
CA ILE A 5 -5.41 -8.85 -29.24
C ILE A 5 -4.21 -8.12 -28.60
N PHE A 6 -3.80 -7.00 -29.20
CA PHE A 6 -2.75 -6.15 -28.63
C PHE A 6 -3.14 -5.63 -27.24
N ILE A 7 -4.37 -5.12 -27.09
CA ILE A 7 -4.91 -4.66 -25.80
C ILE A 7 -4.92 -5.79 -24.76
N THR A 8 -5.31 -7.01 -25.14
CA THR A 8 -5.30 -8.18 -24.25
C THR A 8 -3.89 -8.52 -23.75
N VAL A 9 -2.88 -8.47 -24.62
CA VAL A 9 -1.48 -8.71 -24.23
C VAL A 9 -1.01 -7.64 -23.24
N ARG A 10 -1.27 -6.37 -23.54
CA ARG A 10 -0.89 -5.24 -22.68
C ARG A 10 -1.60 -5.29 -21.32
N LEU A 11 -2.89 -5.60 -21.30
CA LEU A 11 -3.66 -5.80 -20.07
C LEU A 11 -3.04 -6.91 -19.22
N ARG A 12 -2.67 -8.04 -19.82
CA ARG A 12 -2.06 -9.15 -19.10
C ARG A 12 -0.73 -8.76 -18.44
N ASP A 13 0.08 -7.97 -19.12
CA ASP A 13 1.35 -7.47 -18.56
C ASP A 13 1.09 -6.52 -17.38
N ILE A 14 0.10 -5.63 -17.51
CA ILE A 14 -0.33 -4.72 -16.45
C ILE A 14 -0.86 -5.51 -15.23
N ILE A 15 -1.64 -6.59 -15.44
CA ILE A 15 -2.10 -7.47 -14.35
C ILE A 15 -0.91 -8.06 -13.61
N LYS A 16 0.04 -8.64 -14.35
CA LYS A 16 1.21 -9.30 -13.75
C LYS A 16 2.03 -8.32 -12.92
N LEU A 17 2.25 -7.11 -13.44
CA LEU A 17 2.94 -6.05 -12.72
C LEU A 17 2.17 -5.63 -11.45
N HIS A 18 0.85 -5.45 -11.56
CA HIS A 18 0.01 -5.07 -10.42
C HIS A 18 0.00 -6.14 -9.32
N ILE A 19 -0.07 -7.43 -9.69
CA ILE A 19 0.04 -8.55 -8.75
C ILE A 19 1.43 -8.57 -8.08
N ALA A 20 2.50 -8.39 -8.85
CA ALA A 20 3.85 -8.33 -8.29
C ALA A 20 4.01 -7.17 -7.29
N ASN A 21 3.48 -5.99 -7.61
CA ASN A 21 3.47 -4.85 -6.70
C ASN A 21 2.67 -5.12 -5.43
N ILE A 22 1.48 -5.72 -5.54
CA ILE A 22 0.67 -6.10 -4.37
C ILE A 22 1.41 -7.11 -3.50
N ASN A 23 2.08 -8.11 -4.09
CA ASN A 23 2.84 -9.10 -3.33
C ASN A 23 4.02 -8.45 -2.60
N LEU A 24 4.74 -7.54 -3.25
CA LEU A 24 5.83 -6.79 -2.60
C LEU A 24 5.31 -5.93 -1.44
N LEU A 25 4.17 -5.28 -1.61
CA LEU A 25 3.53 -4.51 -0.54
C LEU A 25 3.08 -5.39 0.61
N HIS A 26 2.59 -6.59 0.33
CA HIS A 26 2.21 -7.56 1.36
C HIS A 26 3.42 -8.04 2.16
N GLU A 27 4.55 -8.30 1.49
CA GLU A 27 5.80 -8.65 2.16
C GLU A 27 6.29 -7.48 3.02
N LEU A 28 6.25 -6.26 2.49
CA LEU A 28 6.59 -5.05 3.25
C LEU A 28 5.67 -4.84 4.46
N ASP A 29 4.35 -5.02 4.34
CA ASP A 29 3.41 -4.90 5.47
C ASP A 29 3.72 -5.91 6.58
N LYS A 30 4.13 -7.13 6.19
CA LYS A 30 4.53 -8.17 7.15
C LYS A 30 5.85 -7.82 7.87
N GLU A 31 6.86 -7.38 7.13
CA GLU A 31 8.13 -6.91 7.70
C GLU A 31 7.90 -5.70 8.63
N LEU A 32 7.01 -4.79 8.21
CA LEU A 32 6.63 -3.62 8.98
C LEU A 32 5.96 -3.96 10.30
N ARG A 33 4.95 -4.85 10.28
CA ARG A 33 4.27 -5.31 11.49
C ARG A 33 5.23 -5.95 12.49
N THR A 34 6.19 -6.72 11.98
CA THR A 34 7.21 -7.37 12.81
C THR A 34 8.12 -6.32 13.45
N THR A 35 8.54 -5.31 12.68
CA THR A 35 9.36 -4.20 13.17
C THR A 35 8.62 -3.38 14.23
N LEU A 36 7.36 -3.02 13.98
CA LEU A 36 6.51 -2.30 14.94
C LEU A 36 6.34 -3.09 16.25
N ALA A 37 6.10 -4.41 16.16
CA ALA A 37 5.99 -5.26 17.35
C ALA A 37 7.28 -5.24 18.19
N LEU A 38 8.44 -5.32 17.54
CA LEU A 38 9.73 -5.20 18.22
C LEU A 38 9.91 -3.82 18.87
N GLU A 39 9.56 -2.73 18.18
CA GLU A 39 9.62 -1.38 18.77
C GLU A 39 8.73 -1.26 20.01
N PHE A 40 7.51 -1.78 19.99
CA PHE A 40 6.63 -1.78 21.16
C PHE A 40 7.25 -2.54 22.34
N THR A 41 7.92 -3.67 22.08
CA THR A 41 8.63 -4.41 23.14
C THR A 41 9.82 -3.63 23.70
N PHE A 42 10.60 -2.95 22.84
CA PHE A 42 11.69 -2.08 23.27
C PHE A 42 11.18 -0.90 24.09
N ILE A 43 10.11 -0.24 23.67
CA ILE A 43 9.48 0.86 24.41
C ILE A 43 9.00 0.36 25.78
N ALA A 44 8.32 -0.78 25.84
CA ALA A 44 7.86 -1.36 27.11
C ALA A 44 9.04 -1.64 28.05
N PHE A 45 10.11 -2.23 27.54
CA PHE A 45 11.32 -2.49 28.32
C PHE A 45 11.99 -1.20 28.80
N SER A 46 12.18 -0.20 27.92
CA SER A 46 12.73 1.11 28.27
C SER A 46 11.95 1.77 29.40
N ILE A 47 10.60 1.80 29.31
CA ILE A 47 9.73 2.38 30.35
C ILE A 47 9.91 1.65 31.69
N THR A 48 9.98 0.31 31.67
CA THR A 48 10.19 -0.47 32.90
C THR A 48 11.57 -0.23 33.53
N ALA A 49 12.61 -0.06 32.70
CA ALA A 49 13.97 0.21 33.15
C ALA A 49 14.12 1.63 33.71
N GLU A 50 13.49 2.61 33.06
CA GLU A 50 13.48 4.02 33.51
C GLU A 50 12.76 4.17 34.86
N LEU A 51 11.63 3.48 35.05
CA LEU A 51 10.87 3.47 36.30
C LEU A 51 11.64 2.82 37.47
N LEU A 52 12.47 1.81 37.19
CA LEU A 52 13.24 1.09 38.22
C LEU A 52 14.62 1.71 38.52
N GLY A 53 15.23 2.38 37.53
CA GLY A 53 16.66 2.73 37.55
C GLY A 53 17.02 4.18 37.25
N GLY A 54 16.04 5.05 36.92
CA GLY A 54 16.28 6.48 36.66
C GLY A 54 17.28 6.73 35.52
N LEU A 55 17.04 6.12 34.36
CA LEU A 55 18.01 6.06 33.26
C LEU A 55 17.79 7.18 32.23
N GLU A 56 18.71 8.14 32.16
CA GLU A 56 18.66 9.36 31.32
C GLU A 56 18.98 9.16 29.81
N ASN A 57 18.88 7.94 29.25
CA ASN A 57 19.46 7.61 27.92
C ASN A 57 18.44 7.39 26.77
N THR A 58 17.31 8.10 26.75
CA THR A 58 16.27 7.94 25.70
C THR A 58 16.49 8.85 24.46
N HIS A 59 17.60 9.58 24.39
CA HIS A 59 17.83 10.61 23.36
C HIS A 59 17.89 10.08 21.92
N LEU A 60 18.29 8.81 21.71
CA LEU A 60 18.40 8.20 20.37
C LEU A 60 17.17 7.41 19.92
N GLN A 61 16.30 7.01 20.86
CA GLN A 61 15.10 6.22 20.55
C GLN A 61 14.03 7.08 19.87
N LEU A 62 13.85 8.32 20.32
CA LEU A 62 12.86 9.25 19.81
C LEU A 62 13.05 9.60 18.32
N PRO A 63 14.24 10.02 17.84
CA PRO A 63 14.45 10.32 16.42
C PRO A 63 14.35 9.06 15.54
N TYR A 64 14.76 7.90 16.04
CA TYR A 64 14.65 6.63 15.32
C TYR A 64 13.20 6.25 15.03
N THR A 65 12.34 6.25 16.07
CA THR A 65 10.91 5.92 15.90
C THR A 65 10.18 6.95 15.04
N ILE A 66 10.53 8.24 15.14
CA ILE A 66 9.94 9.28 14.26
C ILE A 66 10.31 9.03 12.79
N LEU A 67 11.57 8.67 12.51
CA LEU A 67 12.00 8.33 11.15
C LEU A 67 11.28 7.09 10.63
N GLN A 68 11.09 6.07 11.46
CA GLN A 68 10.40 4.85 11.05
C GLN A 68 8.93 5.13 10.70
N ILE A 69 8.20 5.83 11.58
CA ILE A 69 6.81 6.25 11.32
C ILE A 69 6.73 7.11 10.05
N PHE A 70 7.69 8.03 9.85
CA PHE A 70 7.72 8.87 8.64
C PHE A 70 7.90 8.03 7.37
N MET A 71 8.80 7.05 7.39
CA MET A 71 9.01 6.15 6.25
C MET A 71 7.76 5.32 5.94
N ASP A 72 7.08 4.83 6.97
CA ASP A 72 5.85 4.03 6.84
C ASP A 72 4.71 4.86 6.24
N CYS A 73 4.52 6.08 6.76
CA CYS A 73 3.55 7.03 6.24
C CYS A 73 3.86 7.43 4.80
N LEU A 74 5.14 7.67 4.47
CA LEU A 74 5.56 8.01 3.11
C LEU A 74 5.32 6.86 2.14
N ALA A 75 5.61 5.61 2.55
CA ALA A 75 5.34 4.42 1.76
C ALA A 75 3.83 4.23 1.51
N GLY A 76 3.01 4.40 2.56
CA GLY A 76 1.55 4.37 2.46
C GLY A 76 1.01 5.45 1.53
N GLN A 77 1.48 6.69 1.64
CA GLN A 77 1.04 7.78 0.78
C GLN A 77 1.40 7.53 -0.69
N ARG A 78 2.63 7.08 -0.99
CA ARG A 78 3.02 6.72 -2.37
C ARG A 78 2.17 5.59 -2.95
N LEU A 79 1.77 4.63 -2.12
CA LEU A 79 0.85 3.57 -2.52
C LEU A 79 -0.53 4.12 -2.90
N ILE A 80 -1.09 5.02 -2.08
CA ILE A 80 -2.36 5.71 -2.37
C ILE A 80 -2.25 6.47 -3.69
N ASP A 81 -1.22 7.28 -3.85
CA ASP A 81 -1.04 8.14 -5.02
C ASP A 81 -0.93 7.30 -6.31
N THR A 82 -0.13 6.23 -6.27
CA THR A 82 -0.01 5.28 -7.38
C THR A 82 -1.33 4.59 -7.70
N SER A 83 -2.11 4.23 -6.68
CA SER A 83 -3.43 3.60 -6.87
C SER A 83 -4.43 4.56 -7.52
N ASN A 84 -4.42 5.84 -7.12
CA ASN A 84 -5.25 6.89 -7.73
C ASN A 84 -4.88 7.13 -9.20
N ASP A 85 -3.59 7.21 -9.51
CA ASP A 85 -3.12 7.43 -10.89
C ASP A 85 -3.39 6.21 -11.79
N PHE A 86 -3.29 5.01 -11.23
CA PHE A 86 -3.68 3.77 -11.90
C PHE A 86 -5.19 3.74 -12.21
N GLU A 87 -6.03 4.09 -11.24
CA GLU A 87 -7.48 4.19 -11.42
C GLU A 87 -7.85 5.18 -12.53
N LYS A 88 -7.31 6.41 -12.49
CA LYS A 88 -7.54 7.42 -13.52
C LYS A 88 -7.14 6.93 -14.91
N SER A 89 -6.00 6.25 -15.00
CA SER A 89 -5.49 5.71 -16.26
C SER A 89 -6.40 4.62 -16.83
N LEU A 90 -6.95 3.76 -15.98
CA LEU A 90 -7.91 2.74 -16.37
C LEU A 90 -9.26 3.34 -16.80
N TYR A 91 -9.76 4.35 -16.09
CA TYR A 91 -10.98 5.04 -16.51
C TYR A 91 -10.81 5.72 -17.88
N ASN A 92 -9.66 6.35 -18.12
CA ASN A 92 -9.39 7.08 -19.36
C ASN A 92 -9.05 6.19 -20.57
N CYS A 93 -8.87 4.87 -20.39
CA CYS A 93 -8.46 3.98 -21.48
C CYS A 93 -9.58 3.62 -22.47
N LYS A 94 -10.77 4.23 -22.35
CA LYS A 94 -11.96 3.97 -23.19
C LYS A 94 -12.31 2.48 -23.23
N TRP A 95 -12.24 1.83 -22.08
CA TRP A 95 -12.44 0.40 -21.89
C TRP A 95 -13.82 -0.06 -22.42
N GLU A 96 -14.80 0.84 -22.51
CA GLU A 96 -16.12 0.63 -23.10
C GLU A 96 -16.08 0.22 -24.58
N ASN A 97 -14.94 0.37 -25.26
CA ASN A 97 -14.74 -0.07 -26.64
C ASN A 97 -14.00 -1.42 -26.74
N PHE A 98 -13.56 -1.99 -25.62
CA PHE A 98 -12.82 -3.26 -25.62
C PHE A 98 -13.76 -4.45 -25.79
N SER A 99 -13.18 -5.64 -26.04
CA SER A 99 -13.94 -6.90 -25.99
C SER A 99 -14.57 -7.13 -24.61
N VAL A 100 -15.61 -7.96 -24.55
CA VAL A 100 -16.32 -8.28 -23.30
C VAL A 100 -15.36 -8.86 -22.24
N GLU A 101 -14.38 -9.67 -22.66
CA GLU A 101 -13.36 -10.22 -21.79
C GLU A 101 -12.46 -9.11 -21.20
N ASN A 102 -11.89 -8.26 -22.05
CA ASN A 102 -11.02 -7.17 -21.63
C ASN A 102 -11.75 -6.14 -20.74
N ARG A 103 -13.04 -5.88 -20.98
CA ARG A 103 -13.86 -5.01 -20.12
C ARG A 103 -13.99 -5.56 -18.70
N LYS A 104 -14.27 -6.86 -18.56
CA LYS A 104 -14.35 -7.51 -17.25
C LYS A 104 -13.03 -7.42 -16.50
N THR A 105 -11.91 -7.57 -17.21
CA THR A 105 -10.57 -7.42 -16.65
C THR A 105 -10.31 -6.00 -16.14
N VAL A 106 -10.59 -4.98 -16.95
CA VAL A 106 -10.41 -3.57 -16.54
C VAL A 106 -11.32 -3.23 -15.36
N LEU A 107 -12.56 -3.69 -15.36
CA LEU A 107 -13.50 -3.47 -14.26
C LEU A 107 -13.02 -4.11 -12.95
N LEU A 108 -12.43 -5.30 -13.03
CA LEU A 108 -11.83 -5.96 -11.87
C LEU A 108 -10.64 -5.14 -11.33
N MET A 109 -9.76 -4.63 -12.20
CA MET A 109 -8.64 -3.79 -11.80
C MET A 109 -9.07 -2.47 -11.16
N LEU A 110 -10.10 -1.82 -11.71
CA LEU A 110 -10.68 -0.60 -11.13
C LEU A 110 -11.24 -0.85 -9.73
N ARG A 111 -11.96 -1.96 -9.54
CA ARG A 111 -12.46 -2.33 -8.21
C ARG A 111 -11.32 -2.65 -7.23
N MET A 112 -10.26 -3.28 -7.70
CA MET A 112 -9.05 -3.57 -6.91
C MET A 112 -8.35 -2.28 -6.44
N SER A 113 -8.14 -1.31 -7.34
CA SER A 113 -7.49 -0.03 -6.99
C SER A 113 -8.33 0.76 -5.98
N GLN A 114 -9.64 0.80 -6.16
CA GLN A 114 -10.57 1.45 -5.21
C GLN A 114 -10.57 0.78 -3.84
N LYS A 115 -10.45 -0.55 -3.78
CA LYS A 115 -10.38 -1.29 -2.52
C LYS A 115 -9.06 -1.04 -1.78
N SER A 116 -7.95 -0.91 -2.50
CA SER A 116 -6.64 -0.53 -1.93
C SER A 116 -6.69 0.87 -1.30
N LEU A 117 -7.39 1.80 -1.94
CA LEU A 117 -7.61 3.15 -1.41
C LEU A 117 -8.46 3.12 -0.13
N MET A 118 -9.52 2.30 -0.08
CA MET A 118 -10.34 2.12 1.13
C MET A 118 -9.54 1.53 2.31
N LEU A 119 -8.58 0.64 2.04
CA LEU A 119 -7.73 0.05 3.09
C LEU A 119 -6.78 1.09 3.68
N SER A 120 -6.23 1.97 2.84
CA SER A 120 -5.29 3.02 3.25
C SER A 120 -5.95 4.21 3.94
N ALA A 121 -7.26 4.41 3.73
CA ALA A 121 -8.07 5.34 4.52
C ALA A 121 -8.42 4.80 5.94
N GLY A 122 -7.82 3.67 6.34
CA GLY A 122 -7.89 3.14 7.71
C GLY A 122 -9.27 2.65 8.15
N GLY A 123 -10.23 2.45 7.23
CA GLY A 123 -11.61 2.12 7.60
C GLY A 123 -12.35 3.22 8.38
N VAL A 124 -11.79 4.43 8.52
CA VAL A 124 -12.35 5.50 9.38
C VAL A 124 -13.19 6.53 8.61
N ALA A 125 -13.25 6.48 7.29
CA ALA A 125 -14.11 7.40 6.54
C ALA A 125 -14.69 6.73 5.30
N LYS A 126 -15.95 6.30 5.43
CA LYS A 126 -16.84 6.15 4.29
C LYS A 126 -17.47 7.52 4.06
N LEU A 127 -16.85 8.35 3.22
CA LEU A 127 -17.52 9.55 2.72
C LEU A 127 -18.42 9.10 1.56
N GLY A 128 -19.66 8.78 1.91
CA GLY A 128 -20.77 8.68 0.96
C GLY A 128 -21.37 10.05 0.68
#